data_AF-A0A8J2PKJ6-F1
#
_entry.id   AF-A0A8J2PKJ6-F1
#
_cell.length_a   1.000
_cell.length_b   1.000
_cell.length_c   1.000
_cell.angle_alpha   90.00
_cell.angle_beta   90.00
_cell.angle_gamma   90.00
#
_symmetry.space_group_name_H-M   'P 1'
#
loop_
_entity.id
_entity.type
_entity.pdbx_description
1 polymer ?
#
loop_
_entity_poly.entity_id
_entity_poly.type
_entity_poly.pdbx_seq_one_letter_code
_entity_poly.pdbx_strand_id
1 'polypeptide(L)'
;MNSTMKNNYVATNKSNPTGFYPRKKMWEAFKLDLENAVTGIKMERKDYSKPKYMQNQYTMTIALWGFMSLPVMIPYRLGIVRFTETDLKGFVHLWGIIAYMLGAEEEFIFCKDVWNGWEECKDYLREIFRVYLLPQMLELDFEGQIMIESLIEGLHKM
;
A
#
# COMPACT_ATOMS: atom_id res chain seq x y z
N MET A 1 -25.68 32.20 -7.32
CA MET A 1 -26.63 31.67 -6.31
C MET A 1 -26.89 30.21 -6.66
N ASN A 2 -26.14 29.28 -6.05
CA ASN A 2 -26.54 28.50 -4.87
C ASN A 2 -27.84 27.71 -5.15
N SER A 3 -27.96 26.40 -4.97
CA SER A 3 -27.09 25.46 -4.25
C SER A 3 -27.54 24.02 -4.50
N THR A 4 -26.60 23.09 -4.29
CA THR A 4 -26.81 21.70 -3.86
C THR A 4 -27.50 20.71 -4.80
N MET A 5 -26.71 20.17 -5.74
CA MET A 5 -26.78 18.72 -5.97
C MET A 5 -26.17 18.02 -4.75
N LYS A 6 -27.00 17.74 -3.74
CA LYS A 6 -26.68 16.74 -2.73
C LYS A 6 -26.69 15.38 -3.44
N ASN A 7 -25.50 14.90 -3.81
CA ASN A 7 -25.30 13.50 -4.17
C ASN A 7 -25.66 12.65 -2.97
N ASN A 8 -26.92 12.22 -2.94
CA ASN A 8 -27.40 11.15 -2.11
C ASN A 8 -26.71 9.87 -2.58
N TYR A 9 -25.51 9.61 -2.06
CA TYR A 9 -25.01 8.25 -1.94
C TYR A 9 -25.87 7.57 -0.87
N VAL A 10 -27.06 7.15 -1.31
CA VAL A 10 -27.83 6.12 -0.65
C VAL A 10 -26.91 4.90 -0.63
N ALA A 11 -26.35 4.62 0.54
CA ALA A 11 -25.76 3.34 0.87
C ALA A 11 -26.86 2.30 0.73
N THR A 12 -27.06 1.81 -0.50
CA THR A 12 -27.97 0.71 -0.76
C THR A 12 -27.30 -0.54 -0.23
N ASN A 13 -27.79 -0.97 0.93
CA ASN A 13 -27.78 -2.32 1.46
C ASN A 13 -27.42 -3.37 0.40
N LYS A 14 -26.15 -3.76 0.38
CA LYS A 14 -25.74 -5.11 0.01
C LYS A 14 -25.11 -5.72 1.24
N SER A 15 -25.90 -6.55 1.92
CA SER A 15 -25.56 -7.52 2.96
C SER A 15 -24.09 -7.55 3.38
N ASN A 16 -23.75 -6.80 4.43
CA ASN A 16 -22.51 -7.03 5.18
C ASN A 16 -22.80 -8.09 6.26
N PRO A 17 -22.29 -9.32 6.14
CA PRO A 17 -22.59 -10.40 7.09
C PRO A 17 -21.92 -10.22 8.47
N THR A 18 -21.00 -9.26 8.64
CA THR A 18 -20.25 -9.08 9.89
C THR A 18 -20.73 -7.93 10.77
N GLY A 19 -21.57 -7.03 10.26
CA GLY A 19 -22.02 -5.84 11.00
C GLY A 19 -20.92 -4.81 11.33
N PHE A 20 -19.71 -4.99 10.80
CA PHE A 20 -18.58 -4.09 11.02
C PHE A 20 -18.65 -2.90 10.05
N TYR A 21 -18.67 -1.68 10.60
CA TYR A 21 -18.69 -0.44 9.82
C TYR A 21 -17.47 0.40 10.18
N PRO A 22 -16.76 0.95 9.18
CA PRO A 22 -15.64 1.82 9.43
C PRO A 22 -16.01 3.02 10.32
N ARG A 23 -15.15 3.34 11.29
CA ARG A 23 -15.26 4.48 12.19
C ARG A 23 -15.10 5.77 11.41
N LYS A 24 -16.23 6.38 11.02
CA LYS A 24 -16.26 7.61 10.21
C LYS A 24 -15.32 8.73 10.68
N LYS A 25 -15.31 9.05 11.98
CA LYS A 25 -14.45 10.12 12.54
C LYS A 25 -12.96 9.82 12.40
N MET A 26 -12.56 8.55 12.53
CA MET A 26 -11.17 8.12 12.35
C MET A 26 -10.73 8.35 10.90
N TRP A 27 -11.57 7.96 9.93
CA TRP A 27 -11.26 8.14 8.50
C TRP A 27 -11.29 9.59 8.05
N GLU A 28 -12.19 10.42 8.60
CA GLU A 28 -12.19 11.87 8.36
C GLU A 28 -10.86 12.51 8.82
N ALA A 29 -10.38 12.15 10.02
CA ALA A 29 -9.10 12.62 10.53
C ALA A 29 -7.91 12.09 9.71
N PHE A 30 -7.90 10.77 9.42
CA PHE A 30 -6.86 10.14 8.61
C PHE A 30 -6.74 10.79 7.24
N LYS A 31 -7.87 11.06 6.58
CA LYS A 31 -7.89 11.71 5.27
C LYS A 31 -7.35 13.13 5.33
N LEU A 32 -7.74 13.90 6.35
CA LEU A 32 -7.22 15.25 6.55
C LEU A 32 -5.70 15.26 6.76
N ASP A 33 -5.19 14.37 7.62
CA ASP A 33 -3.76 14.25 7.88
C ASP A 33 -3.00 13.83 6.61
N LEU A 34 -3.57 12.91 5.84
CA LEU A 34 -2.97 12.45 4.59
C LEU A 34 -2.95 13.57 3.54
N GLU A 35 -4.04 14.30 3.35
CA GLU A 35 -4.13 15.46 2.43
C GLU A 35 -3.10 16.55 2.79
N ASN A 36 -2.95 16.84 4.09
CA ASN A 36 -1.94 17.76 4.57
C ASN A 36 -0.51 17.24 4.28
N ALA A 37 -0.27 15.95 4.49
CA ALA A 37 1.05 15.33 4.27
C ALA A 37 1.44 15.26 2.78
N VAL A 38 0.47 15.12 1.88
CA VAL A 38 0.72 15.05 0.42
C VAL A 38 0.70 16.40 -0.28
N THR A 39 0.47 17.49 0.44
CA THR A 39 0.44 18.83 -0.12
C THR A 39 1.77 19.13 -0.83
N GLY A 40 1.71 19.37 -2.15
CA GLY A 40 2.89 19.62 -2.98
C GLY A 40 3.56 18.37 -3.59
N ILE A 41 3.07 17.16 -3.32
CA ILE A 41 3.51 15.94 -3.97
C ILE A 41 2.76 15.79 -5.30
N LYS A 42 3.49 15.76 -6.42
CA LYS A 42 2.91 15.43 -7.73
C LYS A 42 2.57 13.94 -7.74
N MET A 43 1.28 13.61 -7.72
CA MET A 43 0.80 12.24 -7.87
C MET A 43 0.36 12.00 -9.31
N GLU A 44 0.82 10.89 -9.88
CA GLU A 44 0.36 10.42 -11.18
C GLU A 44 -0.57 9.24 -10.94
N ARG A 45 -1.87 9.45 -11.22
CA ARG A 45 -2.87 8.40 -11.11
C ARG A 45 -2.84 7.59 -12.41
N LYS A 46 -2.48 6.32 -12.30
CA LYS A 46 -2.75 5.35 -13.37
C LYS A 46 -4.06 4.64 -13.03
N ASP A 47 -5.04 4.77 -13.92
CA ASP A 47 -6.33 4.09 -13.79
C ASP A 47 -6.13 2.61 -14.10
N TYR A 48 -6.21 1.77 -13.07
CA TYR A 48 -6.21 0.33 -13.24
C TYR A 48 -7.61 -0.18 -12.92
N SER A 49 -8.36 -0.46 -13.98
CA SER A 49 -9.63 -1.20 -13.89
C SER A 49 -9.38 -2.46 -13.07
N LYS A 50 -10.05 -2.61 -11.91
CA LYS A 50 -9.89 -3.78 -11.04
C LYS A 50 -10.13 -5.05 -11.86
N PRO A 51 -9.09 -5.86 -12.21
CA PRO A 51 -9.34 -7.13 -12.87
C PRO A 51 -10.08 -8.00 -11.86
N LYS A 52 -11.26 -8.47 -12.27
CA LYS A 52 -12.29 -8.94 -11.35
C LYS A 52 -11.80 -10.06 -10.42
N TYR A 53 -10.92 -10.97 -10.86
CA TYR A 53 -10.38 -12.08 -10.05
C TYR A 53 -9.13 -12.76 -10.65
N MET A 54 -8.11 -12.01 -11.08
CA MET A 54 -6.93 -12.65 -11.69
C MET A 54 -5.66 -12.29 -10.93
N GLN A 55 -5.17 -13.24 -10.12
CA GLN A 55 -3.81 -13.25 -9.60
C GLN A 55 -2.87 -13.36 -10.81
N ASN A 56 -2.33 -12.24 -11.23
CA ASN A 56 -1.31 -12.19 -12.27
C ASN A 56 0.02 -11.76 -11.64
N GLN A 57 1.09 -11.84 -12.44
CA GLN A 57 2.44 -11.44 -12.00
C GLN A 57 2.42 -10.05 -11.35
N TYR A 58 1.77 -9.07 -11.98
CA TYR A 58 1.65 -7.72 -11.44
C TYR A 58 0.99 -7.65 -10.06
N THR A 59 -0.17 -8.27 -9.84
CA THR A 59 -0.86 -8.23 -8.54
C THR A 59 -0.06 -8.93 -7.44
N MET A 60 0.58 -10.06 -7.78
CA MET A 60 1.41 -10.80 -6.85
C MET A 60 2.63 -9.98 -6.45
N THR A 61 3.35 -9.40 -7.41
CA THR A 61 4.55 -8.65 -7.10
C THR A 61 4.20 -7.40 -6.29
N ILE A 62 3.17 -6.62 -6.66
CA ILE A 62 2.74 -5.45 -5.88
C ILE A 62 2.41 -5.80 -4.42
N ALA A 63 1.77 -6.96 -4.18
CA ALA A 63 1.51 -7.43 -2.83
C ALA A 63 2.82 -7.70 -2.05
N LEU A 64 3.79 -8.39 -2.68
CA LEU A 64 5.11 -8.64 -2.09
C LEU A 64 5.89 -7.36 -1.82
N TRP A 65 5.79 -6.37 -2.70
CA TRP A 65 6.34 -5.03 -2.45
C TRP A 65 5.70 -4.35 -1.25
N GLY A 66 4.39 -4.52 -1.04
CA GLY A 66 3.72 -3.97 0.14
C GLY A 66 4.33 -4.45 1.46
N PHE A 67 4.71 -5.72 1.55
CA PHE A 67 5.34 -6.30 2.74
C PHE A 67 6.80 -5.91 2.90
N MET A 68 7.55 -5.84 1.80
CA MET A 68 8.99 -5.63 1.82
C MET A 68 9.39 -4.14 1.86
N SER A 69 8.67 -3.27 1.16
CA SER A 69 9.15 -1.92 0.84
C SER A 69 9.18 -0.96 2.04
N LEU A 70 8.20 -1.04 2.96
CA LEU A 70 8.12 -0.13 4.11
C LEU A 70 9.30 -0.30 5.08
N PRO A 71 9.69 -1.53 5.50
CA PRO A 71 10.92 -1.77 6.24
C PRO A 71 12.18 -1.16 5.59
N VAL A 72 12.24 -1.12 4.27
CA VAL A 72 13.40 -0.60 3.53
C VAL A 72 13.37 0.92 3.39
N MET A 73 12.21 1.51 3.11
CA MET A 73 12.07 2.95 2.87
C MET A 73 12.08 3.77 4.16
N ILE A 74 11.47 3.26 5.23
CA ILE A 74 11.29 3.98 6.50
C ILE A 74 11.62 3.13 7.74
N PRO A 75 12.80 2.46 7.78
CA PRO A 75 13.14 1.50 8.84
C PRO A 75 12.99 2.08 10.25
N TYR A 76 13.45 3.32 10.45
CA TYR A 76 13.38 3.98 11.76
C TYR A 76 11.95 4.25 12.24
N ARG A 77 11.00 4.50 11.31
CA ARG A 77 9.58 4.70 11.67
C ARG A 77 8.92 3.40 12.11
N LEU A 78 9.49 2.26 11.72
CA LEU A 78 9.05 0.93 12.09
C LEU A 78 9.84 0.35 13.27
N GLY A 79 10.69 1.15 13.93
CA GLY A 79 11.49 0.70 15.06
C GLY A 79 12.65 -0.22 14.69
N ILE A 80 12.95 -0.39 13.40
CA ILE A 80 14.11 -1.15 12.94
C ILE A 80 15.34 -0.27 13.16
N VAL A 81 16.07 -0.60 14.22
CA VAL A 81 17.30 0.09 14.63
C VAL A 81 18.51 -0.82 14.44
N ARG A 82 19.69 -0.23 14.25
CA ARG A 82 20.98 -0.94 14.14
C ARG A 82 21.06 -1.91 12.95
N PHE A 83 20.61 -1.49 11.78
CA PHE A 83 20.84 -2.20 10.53
C PHE A 83 22.05 -1.61 9.78
N THR A 84 22.72 -2.44 9.00
CA THR A 84 23.66 -2.03 7.96
C THR A 84 22.98 -2.00 6.60
N GLU A 85 23.62 -1.38 5.61
CA GLU A 85 23.14 -1.45 4.23
C GLU A 85 23.07 -2.91 3.74
N THR A 86 24.05 -3.73 4.11
CA THR A 86 24.10 -5.15 3.77
C THR A 86 22.90 -5.91 4.34
N ASP A 87 22.45 -5.58 5.55
CA ASP A 87 21.26 -6.21 6.15
C ASP A 87 20.00 -5.88 5.34
N LEU A 88 19.83 -4.63 4.90
CA LEU A 88 18.71 -4.22 4.06
C LEU A 88 18.76 -4.87 2.67
N LYS A 89 19.96 -4.94 2.06
CA LYS A 89 20.17 -5.66 0.80
C LYS A 89 19.81 -7.15 0.94
N GLY A 90 20.25 -7.77 2.03
CA GLY A 90 19.91 -9.16 2.36
C GLY A 90 18.41 -9.39 2.56
N PHE A 91 17.74 -8.46 3.24
CA PHE A 91 16.28 -8.49 3.42
C PHE A 91 15.52 -8.40 2.09
N VAL A 92 15.92 -7.47 1.21
CA VAL A 92 15.34 -7.35 -0.13
C VAL A 92 15.61 -8.60 -0.97
N HIS A 93 16.84 -9.13 -0.91
CA HIS A 93 17.20 -10.36 -1.62
C HIS A 93 16.35 -11.56 -1.16
N LEU A 94 16.12 -11.71 0.15
CA LEU A 94 15.23 -12.73 0.70
C LEU A 94 13.80 -12.62 0.13
N TRP A 95 13.24 -11.42 0.07
CA TRP A 95 11.92 -11.22 -0.52
C TRP A 95 11.89 -11.47 -2.03
N GLY A 96 13.00 -11.22 -2.73
CA GLY A 96 13.16 -11.64 -4.13
C GLY A 96 13.11 -13.16 -4.29
N ILE A 97 13.75 -13.91 -3.39
CA ILE A 97 13.68 -15.38 -3.37
C ILE A 97 12.24 -15.85 -3.05
N ILE A 98 11.56 -15.22 -2.08
CA ILE A 98 10.15 -15.53 -1.78
C ILE A 98 9.27 -15.29 -3.01
N ALA A 99 9.47 -14.18 -3.73
CA ALA A 99 8.75 -13.90 -4.97
C ALA A 99 8.95 -15.01 -6.01
N TYR A 100 10.21 -15.39 -6.25
CA TYR A 100 10.56 -16.47 -7.17
C TYR A 100 9.89 -17.80 -6.77
N MET A 101 9.95 -18.16 -5.48
CA MET A 101 9.31 -19.39 -4.96
C MET A 101 7.79 -19.40 -5.10
N LEU A 102 7.15 -18.23 -5.11
CA LEU A 102 5.71 -18.08 -5.36
C LEU A 102 5.35 -18.08 -6.85
N GLY A 103 6.33 -18.27 -7.74
CA GLY A 103 6.14 -18.33 -9.18
C GLY A 103 6.26 -16.97 -9.88
N ALA A 104 6.88 -15.98 -9.24
CA ALA A 104 7.21 -14.72 -9.90
C ALA A 104 8.30 -14.96 -10.96
N GLU A 105 8.07 -14.50 -12.19
CA GLU A 105 9.13 -14.54 -13.20
C GLU A 105 10.21 -13.53 -12.83
N GLU A 106 11.48 -13.86 -13.10
CA GLU A 106 12.63 -13.07 -12.67
C GLU A 106 12.58 -11.60 -13.12
N GLU A 107 11.95 -11.32 -14.26
CA GLU A 107 11.78 -9.97 -14.78
C GLU A 107 10.80 -9.11 -13.97
N PHE A 108 9.87 -9.75 -13.25
CA PHE A 108 8.92 -9.07 -12.37
C PHE A 108 9.41 -8.97 -10.93
N ILE A 109 10.51 -9.64 -10.55
CA ILE A 109 11.05 -9.56 -9.19
C ILE A 109 11.66 -8.19 -8.95
N PHE A 110 11.17 -7.51 -7.92
CA PHE A 110 11.70 -6.20 -7.54
C PHE A 110 13.14 -6.27 -7.08
N CYS A 111 13.93 -5.29 -7.50
CA CYS A 111 15.32 -5.15 -7.10
C CYS A 111 16.13 -6.44 -7.32
N LYS A 112 15.92 -7.14 -8.45
CA LYS A 112 16.61 -8.40 -8.76
C LYS A 112 18.13 -8.34 -8.63
N ASP A 113 18.72 -7.19 -8.92
CA ASP A 113 20.15 -6.92 -8.78
C ASP A 113 20.42 -5.94 -7.62
N VAL A 114 19.86 -6.22 -6.44
CA VAL A 114 20.00 -5.34 -5.26
C VAL A 114 21.45 -5.13 -4.82
N TRP A 115 22.35 -6.04 -5.19
CA TRP A 115 23.76 -6.00 -4.80
C TRP A 115 24.54 -4.93 -5.58
N ASN A 116 24.24 -4.76 -6.88
CA ASN A 116 24.90 -3.77 -7.72
C ASN A 116 24.04 -2.51 -7.96
N GLY A 117 22.70 -2.63 -7.90
CA GLY A 117 21.74 -1.56 -8.20
C GLY A 117 20.92 -1.09 -6.99
N TRP A 118 21.59 -0.77 -5.88
CA TRP A 118 20.90 -0.44 -4.63
C TRP A 118 20.17 0.90 -4.66
N GLU A 119 20.78 1.92 -5.27
CA GLU A 119 20.15 3.24 -5.37
C GLU A 119 18.93 3.19 -6.29
N GLU A 120 19.07 2.50 -7.43
CA GLU A 120 18.01 2.24 -8.38
C GLU A 120 16.86 1.47 -7.73
N CYS A 121 17.18 0.45 -6.91
CA CYS A 121 16.18 -0.26 -6.12
C CYS A 121 15.40 0.71 -5.22
N LYS A 122 16.08 1.54 -4.43
CA LYS A 122 15.40 2.49 -3.53
C LYS A 122 14.54 3.49 -4.28
N ASP A 123 15.00 3.99 -5.42
CA ASP A 123 14.23 4.91 -6.25
C ASP A 123 12.99 4.25 -6.83
N TYR A 124 13.13 3.01 -7.29
CA TYR A 124 12.01 2.21 -7.79
C TYR A 124 10.97 1.93 -6.69
N LEU A 125 11.41 1.59 -5.46
CA LEU A 125 10.49 1.42 -4.33
C LEU A 125 9.72 2.71 -4.03
N ARG A 126 10.39 3.87 -4.04
CA ARG A 126 9.75 5.18 -3.83
C ARG A 126 8.79 5.54 -4.95
N GLU A 127 9.11 5.17 -6.19
CA GLU A 127 8.22 5.38 -7.33
C GLU A 127 6.93 4.59 -7.15
N ILE A 128 7.01 3.30 -6.80
CA ILE A 128 5.82 2.50 -6.56
C ILE A 128 4.98 3.10 -5.43
N PHE A 129 5.61 3.54 -4.35
CA PHE A 129 4.92 4.21 -3.26
C PHE A 129 4.12 5.43 -3.75
N ARG A 130 4.74 6.29 -4.56
CA ARG A 130 4.13 7.53 -5.07
C ARG A 130 3.04 7.29 -6.10
N VAL A 131 3.22 6.31 -6.99
CA VAL A 131 2.33 6.04 -8.12
C VAL A 131 1.16 5.15 -7.71
N TYR A 132 1.38 4.18 -6.82
CA TYR A 132 0.39 3.16 -6.50
C TYR A 132 -0.16 3.29 -5.09
N LEU A 133 0.70 3.27 -4.06
CA LEU A 133 0.22 3.17 -2.68
C LEU A 133 -0.42 4.47 -2.19
N LEU A 134 0.24 5.61 -2.43
CA LEU A 134 -0.22 6.90 -1.92
C LEU A 134 -1.59 7.32 -2.50
N PRO A 135 -1.85 7.21 -3.82
CA PRO A 135 -3.18 7.49 -4.36
C PRO A 135 -4.26 6.54 -3.82
N GLN A 136 -3.94 5.26 -3.61
CA GLN A 136 -4.88 4.30 -3.04
C GLN A 136 -5.25 4.63 -1.59
N MET A 137 -4.31 5.15 -0.80
CA MET A 137 -4.58 5.57 0.58
C MET A 137 -5.49 6.82 0.66
N LEU A 138 -5.40 7.74 -0.30
CA LEU A 138 -6.25 8.94 -0.36
C LEU A 138 -7.71 8.62 -0.74
N GLU A 139 -7.90 7.58 -1.54
CA GLU A 139 -9.20 7.18 -2.08
C GLU A 139 -9.58 5.76 -1.66
N LEU A 140 -9.31 5.43 -0.39
CA LEU A 140 -9.59 4.11 0.15
C LEU A 140 -11.09 3.80 0.11
N ASP A 141 -11.44 2.72 -0.57
CA ASP A 141 -12.82 2.25 -0.66
C ASP A 141 -13.30 1.62 0.65
N PHE A 142 -14.59 1.30 0.71
CA PHE A 142 -15.22 0.74 1.91
C PHE A 142 -14.52 -0.54 2.40
N GLU A 143 -14.16 -1.44 1.48
CA GLU A 143 -13.47 -2.69 1.80
C GLU A 143 -12.05 -2.44 2.33
N GLY A 144 -11.32 -1.51 1.71
CA GLY A 144 -10.01 -1.09 2.20
C GLY A 144 -10.07 -0.51 3.62
N GLN A 145 -11.09 0.29 3.91
CA GLN A 145 -11.31 0.84 5.26
C GLN A 145 -11.56 -0.27 6.29
N ILE A 146 -12.41 -1.26 5.97
CA ILE A 146 -12.65 -2.41 6.82
C ILE A 146 -11.35 -3.18 7.08
N MET A 147 -10.56 -3.42 6.03
CA MET A 147 -9.32 -4.19 6.12
C MET A 147 -8.30 -3.51 7.05
N ILE A 148 -8.07 -2.20 6.88
CA ILE A 148 -7.13 -1.45 7.73
C ILE A 148 -7.63 -1.40 9.18
N GLU A 149 -8.91 -1.15 9.41
CA GLU A 149 -9.42 -1.15 10.79
C GLU A 149 -9.31 -2.52 11.46
N SER A 150 -9.61 -3.58 10.72
CA SER A 150 -9.48 -4.95 11.23
C SER A 150 -8.02 -5.27 11.60
N LEU A 151 -7.06 -4.81 10.79
CA LEU A 151 -5.63 -4.91 11.10
C LEU A 151 -5.28 -4.15 12.38
N ILE A 152 -5.69 -2.89 12.51
CA ILE A 152 -5.43 -2.07 13.71
C ILE A 152 -6.03 -2.72 14.96
N GLU A 153 -7.25 -3.23 14.87
CA GLU A 153 -7.90 -3.93 15.98
C GLU A 153 -7.20 -5.24 16.36
N GLY A 154 -6.71 -5.98 15.37
CA GLY A 154 -5.90 -7.18 15.60
C GLY A 154 -4.59 -6.84 16.31
N LEU A 155 -3.89 -5.80 15.84
CA LEU A 155 -2.64 -5.32 16.44
C LEU A 155 -2.84 -4.81 17.88
N HIS A 156 -3.97 -4.17 18.18
CA HIS A 156 -4.27 -3.67 19.52
C HIS A 156 -4.55 -4.79 20.54
N LYS A 157 -4.95 -5.98 20.07
CA LYS A 157 -5.28 -7.13 20.92
C LYS A 157 -4.11 -8.08 21.17
N MET A 158 -2.98 -7.89 20.50
CA MET A 158 -1.72 -8.61 20.75
C MET A 158 -0.93 -7.98 21.88
#